data_AF-A0A0K9PJX4-F1
#
_entry.id   AF-A0A0K9PJX4-F1
#
_cell.length_a   1.000
_cell.length_b   1.000
_cell.length_c   1.000
_cell.angle_alpha   90.00
_cell.angle_beta   90.00
_cell.angle_gamma   90.00
#
_symmetry.space_group_name_H-M   'P 1'
#
loop_
_entity.id
_entity.type
_entity.pdbx_description
1 polymer ?
#
loop_
_entity_poly.entity_id
_entity_poly.type
_entity_poly.pdbx_seq_one_letter_code
_entity_poly.pdbx_strand_id
1 'polypeptide(L)'
;MLLVETEGSYTIQQNYTNMDIHVGQSYSFLVTMNQSPLNDFYVVASGRFVGDANIRDKATGVAVLHYTNSQGPVIGPLPNGPDEDMYISMTQAKSVRWNLSSGAARPNPQGSFKYREIPVTDVFILVNKPTQLIGGKWRRSINGISYLAPTTPLSLARHFNIPGVFKLDFPNRIITTRTPKLDTSLINATYKGFMEIIFQNNNTNIESYHMDGYAFFVVGMEFGIWNENSRNGYNMLNAVARCTTQVFPGSWTAILVSLDNAGIWNLRSENLNSWYLGQEVYISVVNSKLAKRNELSLPDNSFFCGELSDLQKETKDDGSTSHKHTYSAGTTKTKMSLIDYIVKFAFLYLIFLSMIGWSF
;
A
#
# COMPACT_ATOMS: atom_id res chain seq x y z
N MET A 1 24.56 -9.95 3.60
CA MET A 1 24.05 -8.77 2.88
C MET A 1 24.21 -7.56 3.78
N LEU A 2 24.97 -6.55 3.39
CA LEU A 2 25.15 -5.32 4.17
C LEU A 2 24.07 -4.31 3.74
N LEU A 3 23.12 -4.00 4.62
CA LEU A 3 22.06 -3.03 4.34
C LEU A 3 22.66 -1.61 4.28
N VAL A 4 22.41 -0.89 3.20
CA VAL A 4 22.94 0.48 3.01
C VAL A 4 21.87 1.54 2.79
N GLU A 5 20.68 1.15 2.29
CA GLU A 5 19.62 2.08 1.95
C GLU A 5 18.24 1.40 1.98
N THR A 6 17.20 2.17 2.30
CA THR A 6 15.79 1.81 2.12
C THR A 6 14.95 3.03 1.76
N GLU A 7 14.12 2.92 0.72
CA GLU A 7 13.16 3.96 0.28
C GLU A 7 13.76 5.38 0.16
N GLY A 8 14.99 5.47 -0.32
CA GLY A 8 15.76 6.71 -0.51
C GLY A 8 16.54 7.17 0.73
N SER A 9 16.47 6.44 1.83
CA SER A 9 17.15 6.77 3.10
C SER A 9 18.38 5.91 3.34
N TYR A 10 19.53 6.54 3.59
CA TYR A 10 20.74 5.82 4.00
C TYR A 10 20.62 5.32 5.44
N THR A 11 20.90 4.05 5.63
CA THR A 11 20.76 3.37 6.93
C THR A 11 22.09 3.30 7.67
N ILE A 12 22.02 3.13 8.99
CA ILE A 12 23.18 2.62 9.73
C ILE A 12 23.48 1.23 9.16
N GLN A 13 24.69 1.05 8.66
CA GLN A 13 25.04 -0.16 7.94
C GLN A 13 25.07 -1.36 8.88
N GLN A 14 24.33 -2.40 8.53
CA GLN A 14 24.25 -3.63 9.32
C GLN A 14 24.20 -4.84 8.41
N ASN A 15 24.84 -5.93 8.83
CA ASN A 15 24.82 -7.19 8.12
C ASN A 15 23.57 -8.00 8.48
N TYR A 16 22.92 -8.50 7.44
CA TYR A 16 21.79 -9.41 7.51
C TYR A 16 22.08 -10.67 6.69
N THR A 17 21.61 -11.81 7.19
CA THR A 17 21.63 -13.10 6.47
C THR A 17 20.36 -13.31 5.64
N ASN A 18 19.25 -12.69 6.04
CA ASN A 18 17.97 -12.63 5.33
C ASN A 18 17.30 -11.26 5.62
N MET A 19 16.32 -10.88 4.81
CA MET A 19 15.54 -9.65 5.01
C MET A 19 14.08 -9.87 4.63
N ASP A 20 13.17 -9.46 5.50
CA ASP A 20 11.76 -9.34 5.20
C ASP A 20 11.49 -8.03 4.44
N ILE A 21 10.86 -8.16 3.28
CA ILE A 21 10.48 -7.03 2.43
C ILE A 21 8.97 -7.11 2.22
N HIS A 22 8.26 -6.05 2.61
CA HIS A 22 6.82 -5.97 2.45
C HIS A 22 6.45 -5.23 1.15
N VAL A 23 5.23 -5.46 0.66
CA VAL A 23 4.75 -4.85 -0.59
C VAL A 23 4.82 -3.33 -0.50
N GLY A 24 5.47 -2.70 -1.49
CA GLY A 24 5.73 -1.26 -1.55
C GLY A 24 7.09 -0.82 -0.99
N GLN A 25 7.81 -1.69 -0.26
CA GLN A 25 9.13 -1.37 0.26
C GLN A 25 10.24 -1.63 -0.77
N SER A 26 11.34 -0.89 -0.61
CA SER A 26 12.59 -1.09 -1.36
C SER A 26 13.79 -1.04 -0.41
N TYR A 27 14.82 -1.81 -0.74
CA TYR A 27 16.06 -1.89 0.02
C TYR A 27 17.24 -2.09 -0.93
N SER A 28 18.39 -1.54 -0.57
CA SER A 28 19.65 -1.79 -1.24
C SER A 28 20.65 -2.46 -0.31
N PHE A 29 21.32 -3.48 -0.82
CA PHE A 29 22.33 -4.24 -0.09
C PHE A 29 23.66 -4.29 -0.87
N LEU A 30 24.76 -4.23 -0.15
CA LEU A 30 26.06 -4.65 -0.66
C LEU A 30 26.27 -6.13 -0.32
N VAL A 31 26.73 -6.90 -1.30
CA VAL A 31 27.07 -8.31 -1.13
C VAL A 31 28.51 -8.51 -1.58
N THR A 32 29.34 -9.01 -0.67
CA THR A 32 30.75 -9.30 -0.96
C THR A 32 30.87 -10.72 -1.49
N MET A 33 31.43 -10.87 -2.69
CA MET A 33 31.64 -12.18 -3.33
C MET A 33 32.93 -12.83 -2.84
N ASN A 34 32.95 -13.23 -1.56
CA ASN A 34 34.13 -13.77 -0.87
C ASN A 34 34.03 -15.27 -0.55
N GLN A 35 33.03 -15.96 -1.07
CA GLN A 35 32.86 -17.40 -0.85
C GLN A 35 33.73 -18.21 -1.81
N SER A 36 34.01 -19.46 -1.44
CA SER A 36 34.79 -20.37 -2.29
C SER A 36 34.11 -20.59 -3.65
N PRO A 37 34.81 -20.44 -4.79
CA PRO A 37 34.23 -20.56 -6.12
C PRO A 37 34.09 -22.04 -6.55
N LEU A 38 33.93 -22.97 -5.61
CA LEU A 38 33.72 -24.39 -5.96
C LEU A 38 32.35 -24.60 -6.61
N ASN A 39 31.35 -23.81 -6.20
CA ASN A 39 29.98 -23.91 -6.69
C ASN A 39 29.33 -22.52 -6.74
N ASP A 40 28.29 -22.38 -7.55
CA ASP A 40 27.38 -21.23 -7.52
C ASP A 40 26.47 -21.24 -6.27
N PHE A 41 25.74 -20.14 -6.04
CA PHE A 41 24.90 -19.96 -4.86
C PHE A 41 23.42 -19.70 -5.20
N TYR A 42 22.50 -20.22 -4.37
CA TYR A 42 21.08 -19.85 -4.48
C TYR A 42 20.84 -18.43 -3.97
N VAL A 43 19.93 -17.73 -4.66
CA VAL A 43 19.25 -16.53 -4.16
C VAL A 43 17.77 -16.86 -4.12
N VAL A 44 17.17 -16.85 -2.93
CA VAL A 44 15.79 -17.30 -2.71
C VAL A 44 14.95 -16.15 -2.18
N ALA A 45 13.76 -16.00 -2.77
CA ALA A 45 12.70 -15.14 -2.25
C ALA A 45 11.44 -15.99 -2.09
N SER A 46 10.94 -16.11 -0.87
CA SER A 46 9.75 -16.90 -0.54
C SER A 46 8.71 -16.05 0.18
N GLY A 47 7.44 -16.37 -0.03
CA GLY A 47 6.37 -15.79 0.80
C GLY A 47 6.57 -16.17 2.27
N ARG A 48 6.28 -15.21 3.16
CA ARG A 48 6.23 -15.44 4.61
C ARG A 48 4.83 -15.19 5.13
N PHE A 49 4.51 -15.80 6.27
CA PHE A 49 3.21 -15.69 6.93
C PHE A 49 2.06 -16.16 6.05
N VAL A 50 2.34 -17.13 5.17
CA VAL A 50 1.36 -17.80 4.32
C VAL A 50 1.01 -19.12 5.01
N GLY A 51 -0.21 -19.22 5.55
CA GLY A 51 -0.62 -20.40 6.33
C GLY A 51 -0.67 -21.71 5.54
N ASP A 52 -0.65 -21.66 4.20
CA ASP A 52 -0.61 -22.82 3.31
C ASP A 52 0.78 -22.96 2.66
N ALA A 53 1.51 -23.99 3.07
CA ALA A 53 2.83 -24.31 2.53
C ALA A 53 2.81 -24.56 1.02
N ASN A 54 1.75 -25.13 0.46
CA ASN A 54 1.65 -25.35 -0.99
C ASN A 54 1.56 -24.03 -1.77
N ILE A 55 0.88 -23.03 -1.21
CA ILE A 55 0.80 -21.69 -1.81
C ILE A 55 2.17 -21.02 -1.72
N ARG A 56 2.83 -21.10 -0.55
CA ARG A 56 4.17 -20.57 -0.36
C ARG A 56 5.16 -21.16 -1.36
N ASP A 57 5.19 -22.49 -1.46
CA ASP A 57 6.17 -23.20 -2.29
C ASP A 57 5.98 -22.89 -3.79
N LYS A 58 4.72 -22.72 -4.23
CA LYS A 58 4.41 -22.25 -5.60
C LYS A 58 4.82 -20.80 -5.87
N ALA A 59 4.89 -19.96 -4.84
CA ALA A 59 5.27 -18.56 -4.94
C ALA A 59 6.77 -18.31 -4.68
N THR A 60 7.53 -19.34 -4.29
CA THR A 60 8.97 -19.21 -4.05
C THR A 60 9.73 -19.01 -5.35
N GLY A 61 10.43 -17.88 -5.46
CA GLY A 61 11.37 -17.57 -6.52
C GLY A 61 12.78 -18.02 -6.15
N VAL A 62 13.46 -18.68 -7.08
CA VAL A 62 14.85 -19.11 -6.94
C VAL A 62 15.65 -18.60 -8.12
N ALA A 63 16.76 -17.94 -7.84
CA ALA A 63 17.77 -17.53 -8.80
C ALA A 63 19.13 -18.11 -8.42
N VAL A 64 20.07 -18.08 -9.36
CA VAL A 64 21.45 -18.53 -9.17
C VAL A 64 22.38 -17.34 -9.28
N LEU A 65 23.17 -17.12 -8.23
CA LEU A 65 24.30 -16.21 -8.23
C LEU A 65 25.52 -16.97 -8.75
N HIS A 66 25.82 -16.77 -10.03
CA HIS A 66 26.93 -17.41 -10.72
C HIS A 66 28.24 -16.64 -10.50
N TYR A 67 29.27 -17.32 -10.03
CA TYR A 67 30.63 -16.76 -9.99
C TYR A 67 31.31 -17.07 -11.33
N THR A 68 31.91 -16.07 -11.98
CA THR A 68 32.56 -16.28 -13.30
C THR A 68 33.72 -17.27 -13.27
N ASN A 69 34.31 -17.50 -12.09
CA ASN A 69 35.35 -18.50 -11.85
C ASN A 69 34.82 -19.76 -11.13
N SER A 70 33.51 -19.95 -11.08
CA SER A 70 32.87 -21.11 -10.45
C SER A 70 33.28 -22.42 -11.12
N GLN A 71 33.55 -23.44 -10.32
CA GLN A 71 33.92 -24.78 -10.80
C GLN A 71 32.73 -25.73 -10.98
N GLY A 72 31.54 -25.32 -10.56
CA GLY A 72 30.36 -26.18 -10.58
C GLY A 72 29.04 -25.42 -10.37
N PRO A 73 27.91 -26.05 -10.69
CA PRO A 73 26.59 -25.47 -10.44
C PRO A 73 26.29 -25.43 -8.94
N VAL A 74 25.16 -24.81 -8.56
CA VAL A 74 24.69 -24.86 -7.18
C VAL A 74 24.43 -26.30 -6.75
N ILE A 75 24.81 -26.66 -5.52
CA ILE A 75 24.62 -28.00 -4.94
C ILE A 75 23.84 -27.88 -3.62
N GLY A 76 22.95 -28.84 -3.36
CA GLY A 76 22.24 -28.99 -2.09
C GLY A 76 20.80 -28.44 -2.12
N PRO A 77 20.10 -28.55 -0.98
CA PRO A 77 18.73 -28.05 -0.86
C PRO A 77 18.71 -26.51 -0.83
N LEU A 78 17.52 -25.93 -1.06
CA LEU A 78 17.32 -24.51 -0.85
C LEU A 78 17.61 -24.14 0.62
N PRO A 79 18.18 -22.94 0.89
CA PRO A 79 18.33 -22.46 2.25
C PRO A 79 16.97 -22.38 2.96
N ASN A 80 16.94 -22.73 4.24
CA ASN A 80 15.74 -22.57 5.06
C ASN A 80 15.39 -21.08 5.18
N GLY A 81 14.10 -20.76 5.04
CA GLY A 81 13.58 -19.43 5.36
C GLY A 81 13.68 -19.12 6.86
N PRO A 82 13.59 -17.83 7.24
CA PRO A 82 13.49 -17.43 8.64
C PRO A 82 12.22 -17.99 9.30
N ASP A 83 12.24 -18.12 10.63
CA ASP A 83 11.11 -18.55 11.46
C ASP A 83 9.87 -17.68 11.20
N GLU A 84 8.69 -18.28 11.05
CA GLU A 84 7.39 -17.62 10.78
C GLU A 84 6.86 -16.76 11.96
N ASP A 85 7.63 -16.61 13.03
CA ASP A 85 7.32 -15.68 14.13
C ASP A 85 7.40 -14.21 13.66
N MET A 86 6.25 -13.54 13.72
CA MET A 86 6.11 -12.13 13.38
C MET A 86 6.85 -11.19 14.36
N TYR A 87 7.13 -11.61 15.60
CA TYR A 87 7.95 -10.83 16.53
C TYR A 87 9.39 -10.67 16.04
N ILE A 88 9.94 -11.69 15.40
CA ILE A 88 11.29 -11.65 14.80
C ILE A 88 11.29 -10.67 13.63
N SER A 89 10.27 -10.72 12.78
CA SER A 89 10.10 -9.79 11.65
C SER A 89 9.94 -8.33 12.10
N MET A 90 9.11 -8.09 13.11
CA MET A 90 8.96 -6.75 13.70
C MET A 90 10.28 -6.26 14.32
N THR A 91 11.02 -7.13 15.00
CA THR A 91 12.33 -6.79 15.57
C THR A 91 13.34 -6.45 14.48
N GLN A 92 13.36 -7.20 13.38
CA GLN A 92 14.18 -6.89 12.21
C GLN A 92 13.81 -5.52 11.63
N ALA A 93 12.52 -5.22 11.46
CA ALA A 93 12.07 -3.90 11.00
C ALA A 93 12.50 -2.77 11.94
N LYS A 94 12.37 -2.98 13.27
CA LYS A 94 12.84 -2.03 14.29
C LYS A 94 14.36 -1.88 14.31
N SER A 95 15.13 -2.85 13.82
CA SER A 95 16.60 -2.76 13.78
C SER A 95 17.12 -1.78 12.71
N VAL A 96 16.33 -1.49 11.68
CA VAL A 96 16.72 -0.54 10.62
C VAL A 96 16.69 0.88 11.16
N ARG A 97 17.85 1.54 11.18
CA ARG A 97 18.04 2.90 11.71
C ARG A 97 18.56 3.87 10.66
N TRP A 98 18.19 5.13 10.78
CA TRP A 98 18.66 6.19 9.88
C TRP A 98 20.10 6.59 10.20
N ASN A 99 20.94 6.70 9.18
CA ASN A 99 22.30 7.21 9.37
C ASN A 99 22.29 8.75 9.39
N LEU A 100 22.28 9.32 10.59
CA LEU A 100 22.14 10.76 10.79
C LEU A 100 23.30 11.59 10.21
N SER A 101 24.51 11.01 10.07
CA SER A 101 25.68 11.72 9.55
C SER A 101 25.80 11.66 8.02
N SER A 102 25.01 10.81 7.35
CA SER A 102 25.05 10.71 5.89
C SER A 102 24.40 11.94 5.24
N GLY A 103 25.13 12.65 4.39
CA GLY A 103 24.59 13.72 3.52
C GLY A 103 24.40 13.27 2.07
N ALA A 104 25.16 12.26 1.63
CA ALA A 104 25.27 11.85 0.23
C ALA A 104 25.42 13.07 -0.70
N ALA A 105 24.51 13.25 -1.67
CA ALA A 105 24.52 14.38 -2.60
C ALA A 105 23.91 15.68 -2.02
N ARG A 106 23.35 15.66 -0.80
CA ARG A 106 22.76 16.84 -0.16
C ARG A 106 23.79 17.56 0.71
N PRO A 107 23.81 18.91 0.72
CA PRO A 107 24.73 19.68 1.56
C PRO A 107 24.56 19.40 3.06
N ASN A 108 23.32 19.15 3.49
CA ASN A 108 22.99 18.90 4.88
C ASN A 108 22.86 17.38 5.13
N PRO A 109 23.49 16.85 6.20
CA PRO A 109 23.27 15.48 6.64
C PRO A 109 21.79 15.19 6.90
N GLN A 110 21.38 13.93 6.73
CA GLN A 110 20.04 13.41 7.02
C GLN A 110 19.56 13.84 8.43
N GLY A 111 20.44 13.76 9.43
CA GLY A 111 20.14 14.13 10.82
C GLY A 111 19.93 15.62 11.08
N SER A 112 20.07 16.48 10.06
CA SER A 112 19.76 17.91 10.19
C SER A 112 18.26 18.16 10.39
N PHE A 113 17.41 17.26 9.89
CA PHE A 113 15.97 17.32 10.15
C PHE A 113 15.63 16.67 11.49
N LYS A 114 15.56 17.47 12.54
CA LYS A 114 15.33 17.01 13.92
C LYS A 114 13.85 16.86 14.23
N TYR A 115 13.24 15.81 13.67
CA TYR A 115 11.80 15.53 13.81
C TYR A 115 11.31 15.47 15.27
N ARG A 116 12.18 15.10 16.22
CA ARG A 116 11.85 15.08 17.67
C ARG A 116 11.61 16.43 18.31
N GLU A 117 12.10 17.50 17.71
CA GLU A 117 11.98 18.87 18.23
C GLU A 117 10.74 19.58 17.65
N ILE A 118 10.01 18.91 16.75
CA ILE A 118 8.82 19.45 16.10
C ILE A 118 7.57 19.01 16.87
N PRO A 119 6.75 19.95 17.37
CA PRO A 119 5.52 19.59 18.08
C PRO A 119 4.51 18.97 17.12
N VAL A 120 3.88 17.87 17.53
CA VAL A 120 2.81 17.23 16.78
C VAL A 120 1.58 18.14 16.76
N THR A 121 1.07 18.44 15.57
CA THR A 121 -0.12 19.28 15.37
C THR A 121 -1.41 18.47 15.40
N ASP A 122 -1.36 17.25 14.87
CA ASP A 122 -2.54 16.41 14.67
C ASP A 122 -2.20 14.94 14.94
N VAL A 123 -3.15 14.21 15.53
CA VAL A 123 -3.01 12.78 15.84
C VAL A 123 -4.16 12.00 15.24
N PHE A 124 -3.85 11.04 14.38
CA PHE A 124 -4.82 10.13 13.76
C PHE A 124 -4.53 8.69 14.19
N ILE A 125 -5.54 8.00 14.72
CA ILE A 125 -5.50 6.56 14.95
C ILE A 125 -6.36 5.92 13.86
N LEU A 126 -5.68 5.31 12.89
CA LEU A 126 -6.26 4.65 11.73
C LEU A 126 -6.42 3.17 12.01
N VAL A 127 -7.65 2.77 12.33
CA VAL A 127 -8.01 1.41 12.66
C VAL A 127 -8.60 0.74 11.43
N ASN A 128 -7.92 -0.29 10.91
CA ASN A 128 -8.55 -1.16 9.92
C ASN A 128 -9.44 -2.20 10.61
N LYS A 129 -10.19 -2.96 9.82
CA LYS A 129 -10.97 -4.11 10.31
C LYS A 129 -10.94 -5.21 9.26
N PRO A 130 -11.29 -6.46 9.64
CA PRO A 130 -11.59 -7.50 8.68
C PRO A 130 -12.65 -7.05 7.66
N THR A 131 -12.71 -7.75 6.53
CA THR A 131 -13.69 -7.48 5.48
C THR A 131 -15.11 -7.53 6.04
N GLN A 132 -15.92 -6.52 5.73
CA GLN A 132 -17.29 -6.35 6.23
C GLN A 132 -18.26 -6.11 5.08
N LEU A 133 -19.53 -6.39 5.32
CA LEU A 133 -20.60 -6.09 4.37
C LEU A 133 -21.00 -4.61 4.49
N ILE A 134 -20.75 -3.82 3.46
CA ILE A 134 -21.13 -2.41 3.39
C ILE A 134 -21.97 -2.21 2.13
N GLY A 135 -23.23 -1.84 2.27
CA GLY A 135 -24.16 -1.71 1.14
C GLY A 135 -24.32 -3.01 0.34
N GLY A 136 -24.32 -4.16 1.02
CA GLY A 136 -24.49 -5.48 0.39
C GLY A 136 -23.26 -6.01 -0.36
N LYS A 137 -22.11 -5.32 -0.32
CA LYS A 137 -20.85 -5.77 -0.92
C LYS A 137 -19.78 -5.93 0.15
N TRP A 138 -18.92 -6.93 -0.03
CA TRP A 138 -17.70 -7.06 0.79
C TRP A 138 -16.80 -5.87 0.55
N ARG A 139 -16.36 -5.23 1.62
CA ARG A 139 -15.53 -4.02 1.62
C ARG A 139 -14.55 -4.04 2.76
N ARG A 140 -13.52 -3.22 2.64
CA ARG A 140 -12.58 -2.88 3.70
C ARG A 140 -12.63 -1.39 3.98
N SER A 141 -12.21 -1.00 5.18
CA SER A 141 -12.36 0.36 5.66
C SER A 141 -11.24 0.74 6.61
N ILE A 142 -11.00 2.04 6.72
CA ILE A 142 -10.19 2.67 7.75
C ILE A 142 -11.13 3.53 8.59
N ASN A 143 -11.14 3.37 9.91
CA ASN A 143 -12.07 4.05 10.83
C ASN A 143 -13.56 3.94 10.45
N GLY A 144 -13.95 2.82 9.81
CA GLY A 144 -15.32 2.57 9.37
C GLY A 144 -15.72 3.26 8.07
N ILE A 145 -14.79 3.94 7.39
CA ILE A 145 -15.01 4.50 6.05
C ILE A 145 -14.31 3.62 5.03
N SER A 146 -15.09 3.04 4.12
CA SER A 146 -14.59 2.39 2.91
C SER A 146 -14.55 3.44 1.81
N TYR A 147 -13.38 3.70 1.25
CA TYR A 147 -13.21 4.77 0.27
C TYR A 147 -14.04 4.49 -0.99
N LEU A 148 -14.75 5.52 -1.43
CA LEU A 148 -15.46 5.55 -2.69
C LEU A 148 -14.73 6.52 -3.63
N ALA A 149 -14.15 5.98 -4.70
CA ALA A 149 -13.55 6.81 -5.74
C ALA A 149 -14.65 7.62 -6.46
N PRO A 150 -14.57 8.97 -6.46
CA PRO A 150 -15.50 9.80 -7.21
C PRO A 150 -15.24 9.69 -8.72
N THR A 151 -16.25 10.07 -9.53
CA THR A 151 -16.12 10.14 -10.99
C THR A 151 -15.25 11.30 -11.45
N THR A 152 -15.17 12.37 -10.66
CA THR A 152 -14.27 13.51 -10.88
C THR A 152 -13.03 13.38 -9.99
N PRO A 153 -11.80 13.42 -10.53
CA PRO A 153 -10.57 13.28 -9.75
C PRO A 153 -10.47 14.33 -8.64
N LEU A 154 -10.02 13.93 -7.45
CA LEU A 154 -10.00 14.79 -6.26
C LEU A 154 -9.18 16.08 -6.46
N SER A 155 -8.02 15.98 -7.11
CA SER A 155 -7.18 17.14 -7.43
C SER A 155 -7.88 18.11 -8.37
N LEU A 156 -8.53 17.61 -9.43
CA LEU A 156 -9.30 18.43 -10.36
C LEU A 156 -10.55 19.05 -9.70
N ALA A 157 -11.28 18.28 -8.91
CA ALA A 157 -12.43 18.77 -8.17
C ALA A 157 -12.05 19.95 -7.26
N ARG A 158 -10.89 19.87 -6.59
CA ARG A 158 -10.36 20.98 -5.81
C ARG A 158 -9.86 22.13 -6.70
N HIS A 159 -9.17 21.85 -7.80
CA HIS A 159 -8.67 22.88 -8.72
C HIS A 159 -9.79 23.74 -9.31
N PHE A 160 -10.90 23.11 -9.70
CA PHE A 160 -12.07 23.78 -10.27
C PHE A 160 -13.15 24.16 -9.23
N ASN A 161 -12.88 23.95 -7.93
CA ASN A 161 -13.80 24.23 -6.82
C ASN A 161 -15.19 23.58 -6.98
N ILE A 162 -15.22 22.32 -7.43
CA ILE A 162 -16.45 21.56 -7.64
C ILE A 162 -16.98 21.08 -6.28
N PRO A 163 -18.16 21.54 -5.84
CA PRO A 163 -18.71 21.15 -4.56
C PRO A 163 -19.22 19.71 -4.57
N GLY A 164 -19.22 19.06 -3.41
CA GLY A 164 -19.88 17.75 -3.23
C GLY A 164 -19.09 16.52 -3.68
N VAL A 165 -17.94 16.68 -4.35
CA VAL A 165 -17.09 15.55 -4.78
C VAL A 165 -16.46 14.82 -3.58
N PHE A 166 -16.04 15.57 -2.55
CA PHE A 166 -15.45 15.01 -1.34
C PHE A 166 -15.79 15.87 -0.12
N LYS A 167 -15.53 15.32 1.07
CA LYS A 167 -15.67 16.02 2.35
C LYS A 167 -14.39 15.95 3.16
N LEU A 168 -14.15 16.95 4.00
CA LEU A 168 -13.00 17.05 4.89
C LEU A 168 -13.38 16.66 6.34
N ASP A 169 -14.12 15.55 6.48
CA ASP A 169 -14.74 15.09 7.73
C ASP A 169 -14.24 13.71 8.19
N PHE A 170 -13.06 13.28 7.73
CA PHE A 170 -12.54 11.97 8.09
C PHE A 170 -12.20 11.91 9.60
N PRO A 171 -12.69 10.90 10.33
CA PRO A 171 -12.55 10.89 11.77
C PRO A 171 -11.13 10.52 12.19
N ASN A 172 -10.57 11.29 13.14
CA ASN A 172 -9.23 11.06 13.67
C ASN A 172 -9.11 9.79 14.52
N ARG A 173 -10.21 9.24 15.00
CA ARG A 173 -10.30 7.95 15.70
C ARG A 173 -11.55 7.22 15.24
N ILE A 174 -11.57 5.89 15.41
CA ILE A 174 -12.77 5.12 15.12
C ILE A 174 -13.96 5.58 15.98
N ILE A 175 -15.11 5.80 15.34
CA ILE A 175 -16.38 6.09 16.02
C ILE A 175 -17.16 4.77 16.11
N THR A 176 -17.09 4.09 17.25
CA THR A 176 -17.62 2.72 17.42
C THR A 176 -19.13 2.61 17.25
N THR A 177 -19.86 3.69 17.47
CA THR A 177 -21.32 3.77 17.28
C THR A 177 -21.75 3.94 15.81
N ARG A 178 -20.81 4.26 14.92
CA ARG A 178 -21.10 4.51 13.51
C ARG A 178 -21.03 3.22 12.71
N THR A 179 -22.11 2.90 12.00
CA THR A 179 -22.11 1.81 11.02
C THR A 179 -21.11 2.13 9.91
N PRO A 180 -20.23 1.17 9.53
CA PRO A 180 -19.33 1.36 8.42
C PRO A 180 -20.06 1.72 7.13
N LYS A 181 -19.48 2.61 6.33
CA LYS A 181 -20.13 3.13 5.12
C LYS A 181 -19.13 3.41 3.99
N LEU A 182 -19.66 3.51 2.78
CA LEU A 182 -18.93 4.05 1.63
C LEU A 182 -18.95 5.58 1.71
N ASP A 183 -17.79 6.21 1.50
CA ASP A 183 -17.69 7.67 1.48
C ASP A 183 -16.42 8.16 0.78
N THR A 184 -16.45 9.40 0.31
CA THR A 184 -15.28 10.14 -0.17
C THR A 184 -14.92 11.20 0.88
N SER A 185 -14.46 10.71 2.03
CA SER A 185 -14.10 11.51 3.20
C SER A 185 -12.58 11.55 3.34
N LEU A 186 -12.02 12.75 3.41
CA LEU A 186 -10.59 13.04 3.39
C LEU A 186 -10.15 13.56 4.76
N ILE A 187 -8.90 13.24 5.12
CA ILE A 187 -8.22 13.86 6.26
C ILE A 187 -7.92 15.32 5.91
N ASN A 188 -8.42 16.22 6.75
CA ASN A 188 -8.08 17.64 6.65
C ASN A 188 -6.74 17.89 7.34
N ALA A 189 -5.73 18.29 6.58
CA ALA A 189 -4.39 18.50 7.09
C ALA A 189 -3.92 19.94 6.89
N THR A 190 -3.15 20.42 7.87
CA THR A 190 -2.56 21.76 7.83
C THR A 190 -1.22 21.72 7.11
N TYR A 191 -1.02 22.58 6.12
CA TYR A 191 0.27 22.76 5.45
C TYR A 191 1.35 23.19 6.45
N LYS A 192 2.53 22.55 6.38
CA LYS A 192 3.61 22.60 7.37
C LYS A 192 3.23 22.09 8.76
N GLY A 193 2.13 21.35 8.87
CA GLY A 193 1.80 20.56 10.05
C GLY A 193 2.77 19.39 10.25
N PHE A 194 2.75 18.83 11.45
CA PHE A 194 3.53 17.65 11.81
C PHE A 194 2.58 16.64 12.43
N MET A 195 2.20 15.64 11.65
CA MET A 195 1.12 14.73 11.99
C MET A 195 1.67 13.40 12.52
N GLU A 196 1.06 12.90 13.59
CA GLU A 196 1.27 11.55 14.10
C GLU A 196 0.14 10.66 13.58
N ILE A 197 0.50 9.58 12.88
CA ILE A 197 -0.46 8.59 12.39
C ILE A 197 -0.13 7.25 13.04
N ILE A 198 -1.11 6.67 13.73
CA ILE A 198 -1.02 5.35 14.34
C ILE A 198 -1.90 4.42 13.53
N PHE A 199 -1.28 3.47 12.83
CA PHE A 199 -2.00 2.37 12.21
C PHE A 199 -2.25 1.30 13.26
N GLN A 200 -3.50 0.92 13.47
CA GLN A 200 -3.90 -0.20 14.32
C GLN A 200 -4.47 -1.29 13.43
N ASN A 201 -3.82 -2.45 13.40
CA ASN A 201 -4.25 -3.56 12.56
C ASN A 201 -5.11 -4.56 13.36
N ASN A 202 -6.43 -4.46 13.21
CA ASN A 202 -7.40 -5.40 13.79
C ASN A 202 -7.80 -6.51 12.81
N ASN A 203 -7.08 -6.66 11.70
CA ASN A 203 -7.27 -7.75 10.75
C ASN A 203 -6.33 -8.92 11.04
N THR A 204 -6.56 -10.06 10.38
CA THR A 204 -5.74 -11.27 10.50
C THR A 204 -4.54 -11.28 9.55
N ASN A 205 -4.52 -10.38 8.55
CA ASN A 205 -3.44 -10.29 7.57
C ASN A 205 -2.52 -9.13 7.90
N ILE A 206 -1.23 -9.27 7.57
CA ILE A 206 -0.29 -8.14 7.59
C ILE A 206 -0.76 -7.11 6.57
N GLU A 207 -0.79 -5.86 6.98
CA GLU A 207 -1.03 -4.73 6.10
C GLU A 207 0.29 -4.03 5.79
N SER A 208 0.36 -3.35 4.66
CA SER A 208 1.47 -2.45 4.31
C SER A 208 0.85 -1.15 3.86
N TYR A 209 1.10 -0.07 4.60
CA TYR A 209 0.54 1.24 4.29
C TYR A 209 1.57 2.11 3.60
N HIS A 210 1.19 2.68 2.46
CA HIS A 210 1.99 3.61 1.68
C HIS A 210 1.35 5.00 1.66
N MET A 211 2.18 6.04 1.74
CA MET A 211 1.74 7.43 1.65
C MET A 211 2.37 8.12 0.44
N ASP A 212 1.52 8.52 -0.51
CA ASP A 212 1.97 9.25 -1.69
C ASP A 212 2.49 10.64 -1.29
N GLY A 213 3.49 11.14 -2.03
CA GLY A 213 3.99 12.50 -1.88
C GLY A 213 4.79 12.80 -0.62
N TYR A 214 4.96 11.82 0.28
CA TYR A 214 5.63 11.97 1.57
C TYR A 214 6.49 10.77 1.94
N ALA A 215 7.62 11.07 2.58
CA ALA A 215 8.27 10.12 3.48
C ALA A 215 7.89 10.46 4.94
N PHE A 216 7.86 9.45 5.79
CA PHE A 216 7.53 9.54 7.21
C PHE A 216 8.53 8.77 8.07
N PHE A 217 8.68 9.19 9.33
CA PHE A 217 9.53 8.53 10.30
C PHE A 217 8.75 7.41 10.99
N VAL A 218 9.20 6.16 10.88
CA VAL A 218 8.57 5.05 11.62
C VAL A 218 9.12 5.01 13.03
N VAL A 219 8.38 5.61 13.97
CA VAL A 219 8.87 5.86 15.33
C VAL A 219 8.54 4.73 16.29
N GLY A 220 7.50 3.93 16.06
CA GLY A 220 7.13 2.85 16.97
C GLY A 220 6.41 1.72 16.27
N MET A 221 6.61 0.50 16.77
CA MET A 221 5.90 -0.72 16.39
C MET A 221 5.80 -1.60 17.63
N GLU A 222 4.62 -2.15 17.91
CA GLU A 222 4.45 -3.15 18.97
C GLU A 222 3.17 -3.96 18.78
N PHE A 223 3.15 -5.20 19.29
CA PHE A 223 1.91 -5.98 19.37
C PHE A 223 0.97 -5.43 20.46
N GLY A 224 -0.33 -5.68 20.28
CA GLY A 224 -1.40 -5.18 21.14
C GLY A 224 -2.05 -3.90 20.61
N ILE A 225 -2.67 -3.17 21.54
CA ILE A 225 -3.43 -1.95 21.25
C ILE A 225 -2.60 -0.74 21.65
N TRP A 226 -2.42 0.20 20.72
CA TRP A 226 -1.74 1.45 21.01
C TRP A 226 -2.46 2.24 22.11
N ASN A 227 -1.69 2.84 23.00
CA ASN A 227 -2.19 3.82 23.96
C ASN A 227 -1.17 4.96 24.13
N GLU A 228 -1.50 5.99 24.88
CA GLU A 228 -0.65 7.18 24.98
C GLU A 228 0.72 6.90 25.61
N ASN A 229 0.82 5.91 26.52
CA ASN A 229 2.09 5.48 27.11
C ASN A 229 2.99 4.77 26.10
N SER A 230 2.45 4.26 24.98
CA SER A 230 3.23 3.67 23.90
C SER A 230 4.27 4.63 23.32
N ARG A 231 4.06 5.95 23.45
CA ARG A 231 5.03 6.99 23.04
C ARG A 231 6.36 6.90 23.78
N ASN A 232 6.39 6.32 24.98
CA ASN A 232 7.63 6.10 25.72
C ASN A 232 8.59 5.16 24.99
N GLY A 233 8.06 4.30 24.10
CA GLY A 233 8.85 3.38 23.27
C GLY A 233 9.23 3.96 21.91
N TYR A 234 8.90 5.22 21.60
CA TYR A 234 9.19 5.79 20.30
C TYR A 234 10.68 6.05 20.10
N ASN A 235 11.18 5.68 18.92
CA ASN A 235 12.49 6.10 18.46
C ASN A 235 12.43 7.56 17.97
N MET A 236 12.74 8.48 18.88
CA MET A 236 12.81 9.91 18.61
C MET A 236 14.23 10.39 18.24
N LEU A 237 15.16 9.46 17.93
CA LEU A 237 16.53 9.83 17.58
C LEU A 237 16.83 9.58 16.10
N ASN A 238 16.66 8.34 15.64
CA ASN A 238 17.11 7.89 14.33
C ASN A 238 16.14 6.90 13.67
N ALA A 239 14.84 7.14 13.82
CA ALA A 239 13.82 6.46 13.02
C ALA A 239 14.12 6.71 11.53
N VAL A 240 14.11 5.64 10.74
CA VAL A 240 14.34 5.73 9.31
C VAL A 240 13.14 6.39 8.63
N ALA A 241 13.40 7.33 7.71
CA ALA A 241 12.38 7.92 6.87
C ALA A 241 12.03 6.93 5.75
N ARG A 242 10.73 6.67 5.59
CA ARG A 242 10.15 5.61 4.73
C ARG A 242 8.92 6.12 4.01
N CYS A 243 8.51 5.46 2.94
CA CYS A 243 7.22 5.74 2.29
C CYS A 243 6.19 4.64 2.56
N THR A 244 6.65 3.46 2.97
CA THR A 244 5.80 2.29 3.23
C THR A 244 6.18 1.61 4.55
N THR A 245 5.18 1.32 5.38
CA THR A 245 5.39 0.53 6.61
C THR A 245 4.39 -0.60 6.73
N GLN A 246 4.86 -1.74 7.21
CA GLN A 246 4.02 -2.87 7.56
C GLN A 246 3.35 -2.65 8.92
N VAL A 247 2.21 -3.32 9.12
CA VAL A 247 1.50 -3.40 10.39
C VAL A 247 1.02 -4.84 10.56
N PHE A 248 1.55 -5.54 11.56
CA PHE A 248 1.24 -6.95 11.79
C PHE A 248 -0.17 -7.14 12.39
N PRO A 249 -0.82 -8.29 12.19
CA PRO A 249 -2.08 -8.63 12.84
C PRO A 249 -2.04 -8.41 14.36
N GLY A 250 -3.04 -7.72 14.91
CA GLY A 250 -3.13 -7.46 16.34
C GLY A 250 -2.03 -6.55 16.87
N SER A 251 -1.41 -5.73 16.02
CA SER A 251 -0.33 -4.80 16.38
C SER A 251 -0.64 -3.38 15.93
N TRP A 252 0.24 -2.45 16.29
CA TRP A 252 0.22 -1.09 15.82
C TRP A 252 1.58 -0.63 15.29
N THR A 253 1.55 0.38 14.44
CA THR A 253 2.74 1.09 13.97
C THR A 253 2.46 2.59 13.94
N ALA A 254 3.35 3.37 14.55
CA ALA A 254 3.25 4.81 14.63
C ALA A 254 4.27 5.47 13.72
N ILE A 255 3.80 6.46 12.95
CA ILE A 255 4.62 7.27 12.06
C ILE A 255 4.47 8.75 12.38
N LEU A 256 5.52 9.52 12.10
CA LEU A 256 5.50 10.99 12.11
C LEU A 256 5.76 11.52 10.70
N VAL A 257 4.90 12.41 10.22
CA VAL A 257 5.00 12.98 8.87
C VAL A 257 4.99 14.50 8.92
N SER A 258 5.92 15.14 8.19
CA SER A 258 5.94 16.59 8.01
C SER A 258 5.23 16.95 6.71
N LEU A 259 4.19 17.78 6.81
CA LEU A 259 3.26 18.05 5.71
C LEU A 259 3.65 19.28 4.90
N ASP A 260 4.84 19.24 4.29
CA ASP A 260 5.42 20.34 3.51
C ASP A 260 5.10 20.32 1.99
N ASN A 261 4.31 19.35 1.54
CA ASN A 261 3.90 19.15 0.15
C ASN A 261 2.38 19.38 -0.03
N ALA A 262 1.99 20.58 -0.46
CA ALA A 262 0.58 20.90 -0.66
C ALA A 262 -0.03 20.05 -1.78
N GLY A 263 -1.20 19.46 -1.52
CA GLY A 263 -1.86 18.57 -2.47
C GLY A 263 -2.92 17.68 -1.83
N ILE A 264 -3.45 16.73 -2.61
CA ILE A 264 -4.28 15.64 -2.11
C ILE A 264 -3.50 14.35 -2.34
N TRP A 265 -3.14 13.70 -1.26
CA TRP A 265 -2.21 12.57 -1.26
C TRP A 265 -2.86 11.32 -0.72
N ASN A 266 -2.66 10.20 -1.38
CA ASN A 266 -3.26 8.94 -0.97
C ASN A 266 -2.47 8.30 0.17
N LEU A 267 -3.19 7.68 1.11
CA LEU A 267 -2.67 6.81 2.15
C LEU A 267 -3.46 5.49 2.07
N ARG A 268 -2.84 4.44 1.53
CA ARG A 268 -3.53 3.18 1.21
C ARG A 268 -2.80 1.95 1.68
N SER A 269 -3.54 0.85 1.77
CA SER A 269 -2.92 -0.48 1.80
C SER A 269 -2.31 -0.80 0.43
N GLU A 270 -1.07 -1.26 0.42
CA GLU A 270 -0.40 -1.82 -0.77
C GLU A 270 -0.85 -3.24 -1.07
N ASN A 271 -1.64 -3.86 -0.19
CA ASN A 271 -2.34 -5.09 -0.52
C ASN A 271 -3.46 -4.77 -1.53
N LEU A 272 -3.27 -5.17 -2.79
CA LEU A 272 -4.18 -4.85 -3.90
C LEU A 272 -5.64 -5.24 -3.63
N ASN A 273 -5.89 -6.39 -2.99
CA ASN A 273 -7.25 -6.79 -2.63
C ASN A 273 -7.86 -5.83 -1.61
N SER A 274 -7.07 -5.42 -0.62
CA SER A 274 -7.51 -4.51 0.43
C SER A 274 -7.78 -3.11 -0.13
N TRP A 275 -6.89 -2.63 -1.00
CA TRP A 275 -7.06 -1.38 -1.73
C TRP A 275 -8.32 -1.40 -2.60
N TYR A 276 -8.49 -2.42 -3.45
CA TYR A 276 -9.67 -2.59 -4.31
C TYR A 276 -10.98 -2.60 -3.50
N LEU A 277 -10.95 -3.15 -2.29
CA LEU A 277 -12.09 -3.19 -1.38
C LEU A 277 -12.32 -1.88 -0.60
N GLY A 278 -11.49 -0.85 -0.81
CA GLY A 278 -11.65 0.51 -0.28
C GLY A 278 -10.83 0.82 0.98
N GLN A 279 -9.77 0.05 1.28
CA GLN A 279 -8.88 0.31 2.42
C GLN A 279 -7.82 1.38 2.10
N GLU A 280 -8.30 2.59 1.87
CA GLU A 280 -7.50 3.77 1.62
C GLU A 280 -8.18 5.02 2.20
N VAL A 281 -7.41 6.09 2.36
CA VAL A 281 -7.88 7.43 2.70
C VAL A 281 -7.00 8.44 1.98
N TYR A 282 -7.51 9.64 1.74
CA TYR A 282 -6.73 10.72 1.15
C TYR A 282 -6.53 11.84 2.17
N ILE A 283 -5.36 12.47 2.15
CA ILE A 283 -4.98 13.59 3.00
C ILE A 283 -4.95 14.85 2.14
N SER A 284 -5.82 15.81 2.47
CA SER A 284 -5.86 17.12 1.81
C SER A 284 -5.00 18.12 2.58
N VAL A 285 -3.85 18.48 2.02
CA VAL A 285 -2.92 19.46 2.58
C VAL A 285 -3.09 20.79 1.83
N VAL A 286 -3.64 21.79 2.52
CA VAL A 286 -3.97 23.09 1.91
C VAL A 286 -2.99 24.18 2.34
N ASN A 287 -2.34 24.82 1.37
CA ASN A 287 -1.52 26.00 1.61
C ASN A 287 -2.32 27.29 1.36
N SER A 288 -2.86 27.87 2.44
CA SER A 288 -3.69 29.10 2.38
C SER A 288 -2.96 30.31 1.79
N LYS A 289 -1.62 30.37 1.85
CA LYS A 289 -0.83 31.49 1.30
C LYS A 289 -0.67 31.42 -0.22
N LEU A 290 -0.89 30.24 -0.81
CA LEU A 290 -0.85 30.01 -2.26
C LEU A 290 -2.25 29.83 -2.85
N ALA A 291 -3.31 30.33 -2.20
CA ALA A 291 -4.71 30.10 -2.55
C ALA A 291 -5.12 30.34 -4.01
N LYS A 292 -4.29 31.01 -4.84
CA LYS A 292 -4.50 31.17 -6.29
C LYS A 292 -3.82 30.10 -7.17
N ARG A 293 -2.90 29.29 -6.63
CA ARG A 293 -2.12 28.22 -7.28
C ARG A 293 -1.78 27.12 -6.26
N ASN A 294 -2.80 26.50 -5.65
CA ASN A 294 -2.63 25.50 -4.58
C ASN A 294 -1.82 24.26 -5.00
N GLU A 295 -1.67 24.04 -6.31
CA GLU A 295 -0.88 22.99 -6.93
C GLU A 295 -0.22 23.55 -8.20
N LEU A 296 0.79 22.86 -8.72
CA LEU A 296 1.37 23.17 -10.04
C LEU A 296 0.25 23.36 -11.07
N SER A 297 0.46 24.25 -12.05
CA SER A 297 -0.49 24.42 -13.15
C SER A 297 -0.77 23.07 -13.81
N LEU A 298 -2.04 22.82 -14.13
CA LEU A 298 -2.42 21.60 -14.83
C LEU A 298 -1.65 21.50 -16.15
N PRO A 299 -1.04 20.34 -16.45
CA PRO A 299 -0.44 20.09 -17.76
C PRO A 299 -1.46 20.26 -18.89
N ASP A 300 -1.03 20.73 -20.06
CA ASP A 300 -1.91 20.94 -21.23
C ASP A 300 -2.60 19.66 -21.72
N ASN A 301 -2.00 18.50 -21.43
CA ASN A 301 -2.49 17.16 -21.74
C ASN A 301 -3.26 16.51 -20.57
N SER A 302 -3.77 17.31 -19.63
CA SER A 302 -4.61 16.79 -18.53
C SER A 302 -5.88 16.14 -19.08
N PHE A 303 -6.22 14.97 -18.55
CA PHE A 303 -7.49 14.30 -18.82
C PHE A 303 -8.56 14.80 -17.85
N PHE A 304 -9.75 15.07 -18.38
CA PHE A 304 -10.92 15.52 -17.64
C PHE A 304 -12.03 14.46 -17.71
N CYS A 305 -12.65 14.18 -16.57
CA CYS A 305 -13.75 13.23 -16.47
C CYS A 305 -14.73 13.64 -15.35
N GLY A 306 -15.83 12.90 -15.22
CA GLY A 306 -16.91 13.23 -14.29
C GLY A 306 -17.56 14.56 -14.67
N GLU A 307 -17.70 15.45 -13.69
CA GLU A 307 -18.30 16.79 -13.85
C GLU A 307 -17.44 17.71 -14.74
N LEU A 308 -16.21 17.34 -15.05
CA LEU A 308 -15.32 18.10 -15.94
C LEU A 308 -15.25 17.51 -17.36
N SER A 309 -16.04 16.49 -17.67
CA SER A 309 -16.00 15.82 -18.99
C SER A 309 -16.17 16.78 -20.17
N ASP A 310 -16.90 17.88 -20.00
CA ASP A 310 -17.07 18.92 -21.04
C ASP A 310 -15.76 19.68 -21.38
N LEU A 311 -14.76 19.65 -20.49
CA LEU A 311 -13.43 20.23 -20.75
C LEU A 311 -12.48 19.27 -21.47
N GLN A 312 -12.89 18.01 -21.65
CA GLN A 312 -12.06 17.02 -22.33
C GLN A 312 -11.95 17.38 -23.81
N LYS A 313 -10.78 17.86 -24.22
CA LYS A 313 -10.45 18.02 -25.63
C LYS A 313 -10.46 16.64 -26.29
N GLU A 314 -11.12 16.51 -27.43
CA GLU A 314 -10.94 15.31 -28.27
C GLU A 314 -9.45 15.20 -28.61
N THR A 315 -8.79 14.18 -28.09
CA THR A 315 -7.49 13.78 -28.62
C THR A 315 -7.71 13.44 -30.08
N LYS A 316 -7.11 14.24 -30.98
CA LYS A 316 -6.95 13.82 -32.37
C LYS A 316 -6.16 12.52 -32.32
N ASP A 317 -6.82 11.40 -32.57
CA ASP A 317 -6.17 10.11 -32.72
C ASP A 317 -5.10 10.25 -33.80
N ASP A 318 -3.83 10.13 -33.42
CA ASP A 318 -2.78 9.75 -34.36
C ASP A 318 -3.05 8.30 -34.78
N GLY A 319 -3.92 8.12 -35.77
CA GLY A 319 -3.97 6.98 -36.68
C GLY A 319 -4.12 5.56 -36.09
N SER A 320 -4.44 5.39 -34.82
CA SER A 320 -4.52 4.09 -34.16
C SER A 320 -5.96 3.83 -33.69
N THR A 321 -6.72 3.12 -34.53
CA THR A 321 -8.03 2.47 -34.28
C THR A 321 -8.66 2.69 -32.89
N SER A 322 -9.54 3.68 -32.83
CA SER A 322 -10.53 3.91 -31.77
C SER A 322 -11.45 2.69 -31.58
N HIS A 323 -11.25 1.93 -30.50
CA HIS A 323 -12.32 1.12 -29.92
C HIS A 323 -13.17 2.02 -29.02
N LYS A 324 -14.27 2.54 -29.57
CA LYS A 324 -15.34 3.17 -28.79
C LYS A 324 -15.91 2.16 -27.80
N HIS A 325 -15.53 2.26 -26.52
CA HIS A 325 -16.27 1.61 -25.45
C HIS A 325 -17.48 2.48 -25.08
N THR A 326 -18.61 2.18 -25.71
CA THR A 326 -19.91 2.73 -25.32
C THR A 326 -20.36 2.05 -24.03
N TYR A 327 -20.37 2.77 -22.91
CA TYR A 327 -21.16 2.36 -21.75
C TYR A 327 -22.65 2.60 -22.06
N SER A 328 -23.33 1.57 -22.54
CA SER A 328 -24.79 1.58 -22.67
C SER A 328 -25.41 1.22 -21.33
N ALA A 329 -25.91 2.22 -20.60
CA ALA A 329 -27.00 2.02 -19.65
C ALA A 329 -28.27 1.70 -20.46
N GLY A 330 -28.55 0.41 -20.67
CA GLY A 330 -29.69 -0.06 -21.44
C GLY A 330 -30.32 -1.27 -20.79
N THR A 331 -31.46 -1.07 -20.13
CA THR A 331 -32.41 -2.10 -19.74
C THR A 331 -33.01 -2.75 -20.99
N THR A 332 -32.52 -3.93 -21.37
CA THR A 332 -33.19 -4.75 -22.39
C THR A 332 -33.72 -6.03 -21.78
N LYS A 333 -35.05 -6.10 -21.64
CA LYS A 333 -35.81 -7.35 -21.52
C LYS A 333 -35.61 -8.14 -22.81
N THR A 334 -34.77 -9.16 -22.81
CA THR A 334 -34.69 -10.13 -23.90
C THR A 334 -35.73 -11.23 -23.69
N LYS A 335 -36.73 -11.30 -24.59
CA LYS A 335 -37.57 -12.49 -24.75
C LYS A 335 -36.70 -13.62 -25.28
N MET A 336 -36.49 -14.64 -24.46
CA MET A 336 -35.77 -15.86 -24.83
C MET A 336 -36.69 -16.73 -25.70
N SER A 337 -36.18 -17.26 -26.82
CA SER A 337 -36.99 -18.11 -27.71
C SER A 337 -37.08 -19.54 -27.16
N LEU A 338 -38.17 -20.25 -27.47
CA LEU A 338 -38.43 -21.63 -27.04
C LEU A 338 -37.31 -22.61 -27.46
N ILE A 339 -36.60 -22.29 -28.55
CA ILE A 339 -35.50 -23.09 -29.09
C ILE A 339 -34.27 -23.03 -28.16
N ASP A 340 -33.99 -21.89 -27.53
CA ASP A 340 -32.88 -21.75 -26.58
C ASP A 340 -33.09 -22.56 -25.30
N TYR A 341 -34.36 -22.79 -24.93
CA TYR A 341 -34.71 -23.63 -23.78
C TYR A 341 -34.46 -25.11 -24.07
N ILE A 342 -34.82 -25.58 -25.26
CA ILE A 342 -34.65 -26.98 -25.67
C ILE A 342 -33.17 -27.34 -25.82
N VAL A 343 -32.36 -26.45 -26.41
CA VAL A 343 -30.92 -26.70 -26.58
C VAL A 343 -30.19 -26.75 -25.22
N LYS A 344 -30.54 -25.86 -24.28
CA LYS A 344 -29.95 -25.89 -22.93
C LYS A 344 -30.39 -27.10 -22.11
N PHE A 345 -31.62 -27.58 -22.26
CA PHE A 345 -32.09 -28.77 -21.56
C PHE A 345 -31.46 -30.07 -22.10
N ALA A 346 -31.30 -30.17 -23.42
CA ALA A 346 -30.61 -31.31 -24.03
C ALA A 346 -29.13 -31.39 -23.59
N PHE A 347 -28.47 -30.23 -23.44
CA PHE A 347 -27.09 -30.17 -22.98
C PHE A 347 -26.95 -30.55 -21.49
N LEU A 348 -27.86 -30.12 -20.62
CA LEU A 348 -27.87 -30.54 -19.21
C LEU A 348 -28.18 -32.04 -19.05
N TYR A 349 -29.07 -32.60 -19.88
CA TYR A 349 -29.42 -34.03 -19.82
C TYR A 349 -28.25 -34.94 -20.22
N LEU A 350 -27.46 -34.53 -21.23
CA LEU A 350 -26.23 -35.22 -21.63
C LEU A 350 -25.14 -35.15 -20.55
N ILE A 351 -25.02 -34.03 -19.84
CA ILE A 351 -24.08 -33.91 -18.71
C ILE A 351 -24.52 -34.80 -17.55
N PHE A 352 -25.82 -34.88 -17.23
CA PHE A 352 -26.34 -35.72 -16.15
C PHE A 352 -26.15 -37.22 -16.43
N LEU A 353 -26.30 -37.66 -17.69
CA LEU A 353 -26.01 -39.05 -18.10
C LEU A 353 -24.53 -39.40 -18.00
N SER A 354 -23.63 -38.43 -18.20
CA SER A 354 -22.18 -38.66 -18.06
C SER A 354 -21.72 -38.80 -16.61
N MET A 355 -22.47 -38.26 -15.64
CA MET A 355 -22.15 -38.32 -14.22
C MET A 355 -22.66 -39.58 -13.52
N ILE A 356 -23.62 -40.31 -14.10
CA ILE A 356 -24.20 -41.54 -13.49
C ILE A 356 -23.44 -42.81 -13.93
N GLY A 357 -22.60 -42.74 -14.97
CA GLY A 357 -21.89 -43.90 -15.53
C GLY A 357 -20.60 -44.34 -14.81
N TRP A 358 -20.23 -43.72 -13.70
CA TRP A 358 -19.02 -44.04 -12.92
C TRP A 358 -19.38 -44.32 -11.46
N SER A 359 -20.13 -45.39 -11.25
CA SER A 359 -20.28 -46.06 -9.95
C SER A 359 -20.73 -47.51 -10.21
N PHE A 360 -19.78 -48.39 -10.49
CA PHE A 360 -19.83 -49.82 -10.19
C PHE A 360 -18.40 -50.35 -10.08
#